data_AF-A0A3A9ER56-F1
#
_entry.id   AF-A0A3A9ER56-F1
#
_cell.length_a   1.000
_cell.length_b   1.000
_cell.length_c   1.000
_cell.angle_alpha   90.00
_cell.angle_beta   90.00
_cell.angle_gamma   90.00
#
_symmetry.space_group_name_H-M   'P 1'
#
loop_
_entity.id
_entity.type
_entity.pdbx_description
1 polymer ?
#
loop_
_entity_poly.entity_id
_entity_poly.type
_entity_poly.pdbx_seq_one_letter_code
_entity_poly.pdbx_strand_id
1 'polypeptide(L)'
;MNILRNFVALIKGMPDWHEKYNQDMSYLYDEVNGAKSDGIINTYTHSKTGTSHTLTGAGAIMRFTARAPWIAGDAVTVNGTRLNPLNLEGTPLPAGAFVAGMQVVAIQDGQNLQFLTQSYTDQFASINSQMENKANKDSMKCHDLPLAEGFVPFESAGGVPWNCSYAKDGLGIVHVCARLKVLLTTEISYKTHLATLPTGYRPQVPFSTVCGMRYSGDEGRPLCSHIDFYVNGDIYIFPSFNVTASQITIPPVSFFGS
;
A
#
# COMPACT_ATOMS: atom_id res chain seq x y z
N MET A 1 -27.83 5.01 -9.59
CA MET A 1 -28.12 5.31 -8.16
C MET A 1 -27.25 4.52 -7.16
N ASN A 2 -26.44 3.53 -7.58
CA ASN A 2 -25.47 2.84 -6.70
C ASN A 2 -24.10 3.54 -6.56
N ILE A 3 -23.68 4.29 -7.59
CA ILE A 3 -22.40 5.02 -7.61
C ILE A 3 -22.33 6.07 -6.49
N LEU A 4 -23.42 6.81 -6.25
CA LEU A 4 -23.49 7.83 -5.19
C LEU A 4 -23.37 7.23 -3.78
N ARG A 5 -23.94 6.04 -3.54
CA ARG A 5 -23.85 5.35 -2.24
C ARG A 5 -22.43 4.84 -1.96
N ASN A 6 -21.76 4.30 -2.96
CA ASN A 6 -20.39 3.82 -2.82
C ASN A 6 -19.42 4.98 -2.61
N PHE A 7 -19.63 6.10 -3.32
CA PHE A 7 -18.82 7.31 -3.18
C PHE A 7 -18.99 7.98 -1.80
N VAL A 8 -20.21 7.97 -1.24
CA VAL A 8 -20.50 8.52 0.10
C VAL A 8 -20.01 7.60 1.23
N ALA A 9 -20.08 6.27 1.06
CA ALA A 9 -19.52 5.31 2.02
C ALA A 9 -17.99 5.45 2.14
N LEU A 10 -17.33 5.79 1.02
CA LEU A 10 -15.90 6.07 0.93
C LEU A 10 -15.46 7.28 1.78
N ILE A 11 -16.30 8.32 1.85
CA ILE A 11 -16.03 9.60 2.54
C ILE A 11 -16.26 9.50 4.06
N LYS A 12 -17.08 8.54 4.51
CA LYS A 12 -17.50 8.40 5.92
C LYS A 12 -16.57 7.54 6.80
N GLY A 13 -15.48 7.01 6.25
CA GLY A 13 -14.36 6.51 7.05
C GLY A 13 -14.66 5.43 8.10
N MET A 14 -15.47 4.41 7.79
CA MET A 14 -15.57 3.20 8.63
C MET A 14 -15.89 1.96 7.77
N PRO A 15 -15.32 0.75 8.01
CA PRO A 15 -14.11 0.38 8.76
C PRO A 15 -13.18 -0.63 8.03
N ASP A 16 -12.04 -0.90 8.68
CA ASP A 16 -11.23 -2.13 8.68
C ASP A 16 -10.06 -2.32 7.67
N TRP A 17 -8.87 -2.19 8.26
CA TRP A 17 -7.54 -2.74 7.94
C TRP A 17 -7.02 -2.74 6.49
N HIS A 18 -6.07 -1.81 6.26
CA HIS A 18 -4.87 -1.75 5.38
C HIS A 18 -4.77 -2.54 4.04
N GLU A 19 -5.38 -3.70 3.88
CA GLU A 19 -5.27 -4.53 2.68
C GLU A 19 -6.45 -4.31 1.72
N LYS A 20 -7.66 -4.17 2.29
CA LYS A 20 -8.86 -3.81 1.52
C LYS A 20 -8.82 -2.36 1.04
N TYR A 21 -8.28 -1.45 1.85
CA TYR A 21 -8.08 -0.04 1.49
C TYR A 21 -7.20 0.14 0.24
N ASN A 22 -6.15 -0.65 0.07
CA ASN A 22 -5.25 -0.55 -1.08
C ASN A 22 -5.83 -1.18 -2.37
N GLN A 23 -6.62 -2.24 -2.24
CA GLN A 23 -7.44 -2.75 -3.35
C GLN A 23 -8.52 -1.73 -3.72
N ASP A 24 -9.27 -1.22 -2.76
CA ASP A 24 -10.31 -0.23 -2.95
C ASP A 24 -9.73 1.06 -3.60
N MET A 25 -8.53 1.50 -3.24
CA MET A 25 -7.84 2.65 -3.88
C MET A 25 -7.35 2.37 -5.30
N SER A 26 -6.96 1.14 -5.65
CA SER A 26 -6.63 0.77 -7.03
C SER A 26 -7.88 0.66 -7.89
N TYR A 27 -8.95 0.08 -7.35
CA TYR A 27 -10.27 0.08 -7.98
C TYR A 27 -10.81 1.50 -8.16
N LEU A 28 -10.59 2.40 -7.18
CA LEU A 28 -10.94 3.81 -7.29
C LEU A 28 -10.12 4.52 -8.37
N TYR A 29 -8.85 4.17 -8.57
CA TYR A 29 -8.03 4.76 -9.63
C TYR A 29 -8.51 4.29 -11.01
N ASP A 30 -8.89 3.02 -11.14
CA ASP A 30 -9.43 2.45 -12.37
C ASP A 30 -10.88 2.91 -12.63
N GLU A 31 -11.68 3.14 -11.60
CA GLU A 31 -13.02 3.72 -11.72
C GLU A 31 -12.97 5.23 -11.98
N VAL A 32 -12.02 5.99 -11.41
CA VAL A 32 -11.82 7.42 -11.70
C VAL A 32 -11.19 7.63 -13.06
N ASN A 33 -10.29 6.76 -13.50
CA ASN A 33 -9.72 6.82 -14.84
C ASN A 33 -10.66 6.23 -15.89
N GLY A 34 -11.43 5.21 -15.55
CA GLY A 34 -12.60 4.75 -16.31
C GLY A 34 -13.62 5.88 -16.46
N ALA A 35 -13.95 6.56 -15.37
CA ALA A 35 -14.78 7.75 -15.38
C ALA A 35 -14.16 8.91 -16.19
N LYS A 36 -12.85 9.05 -16.26
CA LYS A 36 -12.22 10.05 -17.16
C LYS A 36 -12.23 9.61 -18.62
N SER A 37 -11.96 8.34 -18.92
CA SER A 37 -12.00 7.79 -20.27
C SER A 37 -13.42 7.73 -20.84
N ASP A 38 -14.41 7.59 -19.96
CA ASP A 38 -15.84 7.56 -20.29
C ASP A 38 -16.49 8.96 -20.25
N GLY A 39 -15.73 10.02 -19.93
CA GLY A 39 -16.21 11.41 -19.93
C GLY A 39 -17.10 11.80 -18.73
N ILE A 40 -17.04 11.05 -17.64
CA ILE A 40 -17.79 11.27 -16.40
C ILE A 40 -17.20 12.43 -15.58
N ILE A 41 -15.87 12.55 -15.41
CA ILE A 41 -15.21 13.71 -14.76
C ILE A 41 -14.65 14.67 -15.80
N ASN A 42 -15.19 15.88 -15.82
CA ASN A 42 -14.96 16.83 -16.89
C ASN A 42 -14.13 18.04 -16.43
N THR A 43 -13.25 18.50 -17.31
CA THR A 43 -12.40 19.66 -17.01
C THR A 43 -13.19 20.94 -17.28
N TYR A 44 -13.26 21.80 -16.27
CA TYR A 44 -13.89 23.11 -16.32
C TYR A 44 -12.85 24.21 -16.19
N THR A 45 -13.07 25.30 -16.92
CA THR A 45 -12.37 26.56 -16.67
C THR A 45 -13.10 27.33 -15.59
N HIS A 46 -12.35 28.00 -14.71
CA HIS A 46 -12.90 28.78 -13.62
C HIS A 46 -12.39 30.21 -13.66
N SER A 47 -13.28 31.17 -13.44
CA SER A 47 -12.97 32.59 -13.30
C SER A 47 -13.85 33.20 -12.21
N LYS A 48 -13.46 34.36 -11.67
CA LYS A 48 -14.26 35.15 -10.74
C LYS A 48 -14.28 36.61 -11.19
N THR A 49 -15.47 37.20 -11.21
CA THR A 49 -15.67 38.64 -11.42
C THR A 49 -16.60 39.16 -10.33
N GLY A 50 -16.11 40.10 -9.51
CA GLY A 50 -16.84 40.52 -8.30
C GLY A 50 -17.10 39.34 -7.37
N THR A 51 -18.37 39.09 -7.04
CA THR A 51 -18.83 37.96 -6.21
C THR A 51 -19.31 36.75 -7.01
N SER A 52 -19.16 36.76 -8.35
CA SER A 52 -19.63 35.69 -9.22
C SER A 52 -18.48 34.80 -9.68
N HIS A 53 -18.54 33.53 -9.30
CA HIS A 53 -17.70 32.46 -9.82
C HIS A 53 -18.33 31.86 -11.08
N THR A 54 -17.55 31.73 -12.15
CA THR A 54 -18.01 31.18 -13.42
C THR A 54 -17.22 29.93 -13.77
N LEU A 55 -17.94 28.85 -14.02
CA LEU A 55 -17.44 27.55 -14.46
C LEU A 55 -17.91 27.31 -15.91
N THR A 56 -16.97 27.03 -16.82
CA THR A 56 -17.28 26.74 -18.23
C THR A 56 -16.64 25.43 -18.67
N GLY A 57 -17.46 24.52 -19.19
CA GLY A 57 -17.09 23.15 -19.56
C GLY A 57 -18.32 22.33 -19.97
N ALA A 58 -18.20 21.01 -20.04
CA ALA A 58 -19.32 20.11 -20.34
C ALA A 58 -19.37 18.98 -19.31
N GLY A 59 -20.56 18.47 -18.97
CA GLY A 59 -20.74 17.33 -18.07
C GLY A 59 -21.03 17.67 -16.59
N ALA A 60 -21.60 16.70 -15.87
CA ALA A 60 -22.19 16.94 -14.55
C ALA A 60 -21.18 16.93 -13.39
N ILE A 61 -20.06 16.20 -13.52
CA ILE A 61 -18.99 16.18 -12.52
C ILE A 61 -17.82 17.00 -13.05
N MET A 62 -17.44 18.02 -12.30
CA MET A 62 -16.58 19.11 -12.73
C MET A 62 -15.30 19.09 -11.93
N ARG A 63 -14.16 19.27 -12.61
CA ARG A 63 -12.86 19.52 -12.00
C ARG A 63 -12.28 20.80 -12.55
N PHE A 64 -11.83 21.70 -11.68
CA PHE A 64 -11.22 22.96 -12.07
C PHE A 64 -10.14 23.40 -11.07
N THR A 65 -9.20 24.23 -11.54
CA THR A 65 -8.28 24.94 -10.67
C THR A 65 -8.92 26.27 -10.26
N ALA A 66 -9.12 26.47 -8.96
CA ALA A 66 -9.65 27.70 -8.41
C ALA A 66 -8.74 28.89 -8.75
N ARG A 67 -9.30 30.00 -9.24
CA ARG A 67 -8.56 31.22 -9.59
C ARG A 67 -8.71 32.31 -8.52
N ALA A 68 -9.63 32.11 -7.60
CA ALA A 68 -9.95 33.00 -6.49
C ALA A 68 -10.53 32.16 -5.35
N PRO A 69 -10.44 32.62 -4.09
CA PRO A 69 -11.05 31.93 -2.96
C PRO A 69 -12.58 32.04 -2.97
N TRP A 70 -13.24 31.07 -2.33
CA TRP A 70 -14.67 31.12 -2.03
C TRP A 70 -14.95 31.97 -0.79
N ILE A 71 -15.83 32.94 -0.91
CA ILE A 71 -16.36 33.74 0.20
C ILE A 71 -17.84 33.37 0.40
N ALA A 72 -18.27 33.20 1.65
CA ALA A 72 -19.66 32.91 1.94
C ALA A 72 -20.58 34.01 1.37
N GLY A 73 -21.59 33.59 0.60
CA GLY A 73 -22.50 34.50 -0.11
C GLY A 73 -22.10 34.81 -1.56
N ASP A 74 -20.93 34.35 -2.02
CA ASP A 74 -20.60 34.35 -3.44
C ASP A 74 -21.63 33.54 -4.25
N ALA A 75 -21.80 33.91 -5.53
CA ALA A 75 -22.62 33.18 -6.48
C ALA A 75 -21.74 32.28 -7.35
N VAL A 76 -22.29 31.16 -7.82
CA VAL A 76 -21.65 30.32 -8.83
C VAL A 76 -22.57 30.16 -10.03
N THR A 77 -21.98 30.25 -11.22
CA THR A 77 -22.63 29.96 -12.49
C THR A 77 -21.86 28.86 -13.21
N VAL A 78 -22.59 27.90 -13.77
CA VAL A 78 -22.07 26.84 -14.63
C VAL A 78 -22.68 27.03 -16.00
N ASN A 79 -21.86 27.29 -17.02
CA ASN A 79 -22.31 27.52 -18.40
C ASN A 79 -23.44 28.58 -18.48
N GLY A 80 -23.31 29.67 -17.71
CA GLY A 80 -24.31 30.75 -17.65
C GLY A 80 -25.50 30.48 -16.74
N THR A 81 -25.67 29.26 -16.23
CA THR A 81 -26.76 28.92 -15.30
C THR A 81 -26.31 29.12 -13.86
N ARG A 82 -27.04 29.91 -13.07
CA ARG A 82 -26.77 30.08 -11.63
C ARG A 82 -27.19 28.83 -10.87
N LEU A 83 -26.31 28.32 -10.01
CA LEU A 83 -26.55 27.15 -9.17
C LEU A 83 -26.36 27.49 -7.68
N ASN A 84 -26.90 26.63 -6.81
CA ASN A 84 -26.79 26.73 -5.36
C ASN A 84 -25.53 26.00 -4.87
N PRO A 85 -24.51 26.71 -4.37
CA PRO A 85 -23.26 26.11 -3.91
C PRO A 85 -23.47 25.46 -2.52
N LEU A 86 -23.32 24.14 -2.45
CA LEU A 86 -23.50 23.37 -1.22
C LEU A 86 -22.26 22.54 -0.90
N ASN A 87 -22.07 22.18 0.37
CA ASN A 87 -21.19 21.07 0.75
C ASN A 87 -21.89 19.72 0.51
N LEU A 88 -21.18 18.62 0.77
CA LEU A 88 -21.72 17.25 0.61
C LEU A 88 -22.87 16.92 1.57
N GLU A 89 -23.02 17.68 2.64
CA GLU A 89 -24.11 17.53 3.60
C GLU A 89 -25.37 18.32 3.18
N GLY A 90 -25.32 19.00 2.04
CA GLY A 90 -26.43 19.81 1.52
C GLY A 90 -26.60 21.16 2.18
N THR A 91 -25.60 21.63 2.93
CA THR A 91 -25.59 22.95 3.58
C THR A 91 -24.84 23.97 2.73
N PRO A 92 -25.12 25.28 2.87
CA PRO A 92 -24.42 26.33 2.13
C PRO A 92 -22.90 26.22 2.26
N LEU A 93 -22.20 26.41 1.14
CA LEU A 93 -20.75 26.28 1.08
C LEU A 93 -20.06 27.30 2.02
N PRO A 94 -19.27 26.86 3.02
CA PRO A 94 -18.66 27.76 4.00
C PRO A 94 -17.54 28.61 3.38
N ALA A 95 -17.30 29.80 3.94
CA ALA A 95 -16.18 30.63 3.53
C ALA A 95 -14.85 29.86 3.64
N GLY A 96 -13.96 30.03 2.68
CA GLY A 96 -12.68 29.30 2.64
C GLY A 96 -12.78 27.87 2.14
N ALA A 97 -13.95 27.42 1.66
CA ALA A 97 -14.15 26.11 1.03
C ALA A 97 -13.11 25.74 -0.04
N PHE A 98 -12.60 26.74 -0.77
CA PHE A 98 -11.40 26.61 -1.59
C PHE A 98 -10.65 27.94 -1.67
N VAL A 99 -9.35 27.86 -1.96
CA VAL A 99 -8.46 29.02 -2.19
C VAL A 99 -7.94 29.03 -3.62
N ALA A 100 -7.41 30.17 -4.08
CA ALA A 100 -6.79 30.25 -5.41
C ALA A 100 -5.63 29.24 -5.53
N GLY A 101 -5.53 28.58 -6.69
CA GLY A 101 -4.57 27.51 -6.96
C GLY A 101 -5.05 26.10 -6.58
N MET A 102 -6.11 25.97 -5.78
CA MET A 102 -6.62 24.66 -5.35
C MET A 102 -7.30 23.91 -6.49
N GLN A 103 -7.07 22.60 -6.62
CA GLN A 103 -7.90 21.72 -7.44
C GLN A 103 -9.21 21.45 -6.70
N VAL A 104 -10.33 21.71 -7.37
CA VAL A 104 -11.67 21.58 -6.80
C VAL A 104 -12.49 20.63 -7.67
N VAL A 105 -13.25 19.75 -7.00
CA VAL A 105 -14.25 18.90 -7.64
C VAL A 105 -15.65 19.33 -7.17
N ALA A 106 -16.57 19.43 -8.11
CA ALA A 106 -17.96 19.73 -7.84
C ALA A 106 -18.90 18.87 -8.68
N ILE A 107 -20.10 18.62 -8.18
CA ILE A 107 -21.12 17.80 -8.85
C ILE A 107 -22.38 18.65 -9.01
N GLN A 108 -22.86 18.79 -10.24
CA GLN A 108 -24.14 19.40 -10.52
C GLN A 108 -25.25 18.35 -10.33
N ASP A 109 -26.17 18.65 -9.40
CA ASP A 109 -27.38 17.89 -9.14
C ASP A 109 -28.58 18.84 -9.20
N GLY A 110 -29.24 18.87 -10.36
CA GLY A 110 -30.32 19.83 -10.63
C GLY A 110 -29.85 21.28 -10.51
N GLN A 111 -30.45 22.03 -9.58
CA GLN A 111 -30.08 23.43 -9.27
C GLN A 111 -28.94 23.53 -8.25
N ASN A 112 -28.47 22.42 -7.69
CA ASN A 112 -27.42 22.41 -6.68
C ASN A 112 -26.07 22.10 -7.33
N LEU A 113 -25.03 22.73 -6.81
CA LEU A 113 -23.65 22.43 -7.12
C LEU A 113 -22.97 22.03 -5.80
N GLN A 114 -22.77 20.72 -5.62
CA GLN A 114 -22.15 20.17 -4.42
C GLN A 114 -20.64 20.14 -4.58
N PHE A 115 -19.95 20.87 -3.72
CA PHE A 115 -18.50 20.92 -3.68
C PHE A 115 -17.97 19.91 -2.67
N LEU A 116 -16.98 19.15 -3.11
CA LEU A 116 -16.26 18.25 -2.25
C LEU A 116 -15.19 19.08 -1.51
N THR A 117 -15.50 19.51 -0.28
CA THR A 117 -14.75 20.54 0.49
C THR A 117 -13.99 20.05 1.71
N GLN A 118 -13.94 18.75 1.98
CA GLN A 118 -12.86 18.25 2.84
C GLN A 118 -11.54 18.54 2.13
N SER A 119 -10.51 18.99 2.86
CA SER A 119 -9.18 19.31 2.32
C SER A 119 -8.67 18.15 1.46
N TYR A 120 -8.98 18.19 0.15
CA TYR A 120 -8.39 17.29 -0.82
C TYR A 120 -6.98 17.72 -1.14
N THR A 121 -6.49 18.86 -0.65
CA THR A 121 -5.06 19.17 -0.74
C THR A 121 -4.27 18.14 0.04
N ASP A 122 -4.70 17.77 1.25
CA ASP A 122 -4.04 16.73 2.03
C ASP A 122 -4.33 15.34 1.48
N GLN A 123 -5.53 15.08 0.97
CA GLN A 123 -5.86 13.77 0.38
C GLN A 123 -5.20 13.57 -0.99
N PHE A 124 -5.20 14.54 -1.91
CA PHE A 124 -4.45 14.47 -3.17
C PHE A 124 -2.95 14.55 -2.96
N ALA A 125 -2.45 15.29 -1.96
CA ALA A 125 -1.02 15.21 -1.59
C ALA A 125 -0.69 13.85 -0.99
N SER A 126 -1.58 13.24 -0.20
CA SER A 126 -1.40 11.88 0.29
C SER A 126 -1.50 10.87 -0.85
N ILE A 127 -2.38 11.05 -1.82
CA ILE A 127 -2.52 10.20 -3.02
C ILE A 127 -1.31 10.39 -3.91
N ASN A 128 -0.83 11.62 -4.15
CA ASN A 128 0.38 11.90 -4.92
C ASN A 128 1.63 11.39 -4.22
N SER A 129 1.73 11.53 -2.89
CA SER A 129 2.83 10.97 -2.10
C SER A 129 2.76 9.43 -2.05
N GLN A 130 1.57 8.84 -2.01
CA GLN A 130 1.37 7.40 -2.16
C GLN A 130 1.64 6.92 -3.59
N MET A 131 1.37 7.74 -4.60
CA MET A 131 1.72 7.48 -6.01
C MET A 131 3.21 7.61 -6.24
N GLU A 132 3.89 8.58 -5.64
CA GLU A 132 5.35 8.68 -5.62
C GLU A 132 5.93 7.50 -4.86
N ASN A 133 5.32 7.04 -3.77
CA ASN A 133 5.73 5.80 -3.07
C ASN A 133 5.36 4.52 -3.82
N LYS A 134 4.37 4.56 -4.74
CA LYS A 134 3.96 3.44 -5.64
C LYS A 134 4.78 3.42 -6.94
N ALA A 135 5.23 4.59 -7.41
CA ALA A 135 6.11 4.78 -8.57
C ALA A 135 7.59 4.69 -8.20
N ASN A 136 7.98 5.11 -6.99
CA ASN A 136 9.24 4.75 -6.30
C ASN A 136 9.13 3.45 -5.53
N LYS A 137 8.04 2.68 -5.72
CA LYS A 137 8.12 1.24 -5.55
C LYS A 137 8.96 0.76 -6.74
N ASP A 138 10.27 0.98 -6.65
CA ASP A 138 11.19 -0.09 -7.01
C ASP A 138 10.57 -1.30 -6.35
N SER A 139 9.90 -2.13 -7.16
CA SER A 139 9.22 -3.32 -6.70
C SER A 139 10.24 -4.03 -5.84
N MET A 140 10.02 -4.04 -4.52
CA MET A 140 11.00 -4.50 -3.54
C MET A 140 11.62 -5.77 -4.10
N LYS A 141 12.87 -5.67 -4.55
CA LYS A 141 13.43 -6.68 -5.43
C LYS A 141 13.73 -7.88 -4.56
N CYS A 142 12.89 -8.89 -4.65
CA CYS A 142 13.10 -10.15 -3.97
C CYS A 142 14.22 -10.90 -4.67
N HIS A 143 15.14 -11.40 -3.86
CA HIS A 143 16.27 -12.22 -4.28
C HIS A 143 16.18 -13.58 -3.60
N ASP A 144 16.66 -14.63 -4.28
CA ASP A 144 16.76 -15.96 -3.68
C ASP A 144 17.78 -15.96 -2.56
N LEU A 145 17.41 -16.49 -1.40
CA LEU A 145 18.30 -16.60 -0.26
C LEU A 145 19.49 -17.52 -0.60
N PRO A 146 20.76 -17.12 -0.37
CA PRO A 146 21.92 -17.94 -0.70
C PRO A 146 22.09 -19.06 0.32
N LEU A 147 21.33 -20.14 0.13
CA LEU A 147 21.30 -21.30 1.03
C LEU A 147 22.64 -22.03 1.02
N ALA A 148 23.04 -22.53 2.19
CA ALA A 148 24.17 -23.43 2.34
C ALA A 148 23.85 -24.80 1.70
N GLU A 149 24.91 -25.55 1.38
CA GLU A 149 24.78 -26.92 0.89
C GLU A 149 23.96 -27.77 1.86
N GLY A 150 23.06 -28.59 1.31
CA GLY A 150 22.17 -29.43 2.12
C GLY A 150 20.79 -28.85 2.41
N PHE A 151 20.56 -27.59 2.03
CA PHE A 151 19.28 -26.91 2.20
C PHE A 151 18.72 -26.48 0.84
N VAL A 152 17.44 -26.77 0.61
CA VAL A 152 16.72 -26.36 -0.60
C VAL A 152 15.35 -25.76 -0.24
N PRO A 153 14.74 -24.94 -1.10
CA PRO A 153 13.36 -24.49 -0.88
C PRO A 153 12.40 -25.66 -0.70
N PHE A 154 11.47 -25.55 0.24
CA PHE A 154 10.45 -26.57 0.45
C PHE A 154 9.42 -26.52 -0.69
N GLU A 155 9.21 -27.65 -1.37
CA GLU A 155 8.18 -27.80 -2.38
C GLU A 155 6.87 -28.28 -1.75
N SER A 156 5.78 -27.55 -2.01
CA SER A 156 4.44 -28.00 -1.63
C SER A 156 4.00 -29.18 -2.52
N ALA A 157 2.95 -29.91 -2.12
CA ALA A 157 2.43 -31.06 -2.89
C ALA A 157 2.00 -30.73 -4.34
N GLY A 158 1.89 -29.45 -4.70
CA GLY A 158 1.65 -28.97 -6.07
C GLY A 158 2.92 -28.65 -6.88
N GLY A 159 4.11 -28.96 -6.38
CA GLY A 159 5.39 -28.71 -7.07
C GLY A 159 5.81 -27.24 -7.13
N VAL A 160 5.07 -26.34 -6.47
CA VAL A 160 5.46 -24.93 -6.35
C VAL A 160 6.38 -24.79 -5.12
N PRO A 161 7.66 -24.39 -5.31
CA PRO A 161 8.57 -24.12 -4.21
C PRO A 161 8.10 -22.92 -3.41
N TRP A 162 8.22 -22.99 -2.09
CA TRP A 162 8.01 -21.85 -1.21
C TRP A 162 9.14 -20.85 -1.39
N ASN A 163 8.79 -19.56 -1.36
CA ASN A 163 9.77 -18.49 -1.45
C ASN A 163 10.76 -18.56 -0.29
N CYS A 164 12.04 -18.76 -0.62
CA CYS A 164 13.17 -18.56 0.26
C CYS A 164 13.89 -17.33 -0.24
N SER A 165 13.55 -16.18 0.33
CA SER A 165 13.94 -14.91 -0.24
C SER A 165 14.34 -13.88 0.81
N TYR A 166 15.11 -12.92 0.33
CA TYR A 166 15.39 -11.69 1.04
C TYR A 166 15.13 -10.49 0.13
N ALA A 167 14.86 -9.34 0.74
CA ALA A 167 14.74 -8.08 0.04
C ALA A 167 15.07 -6.90 0.96
N LYS A 168 15.31 -5.72 0.39
CA LYS A 168 15.51 -4.46 1.12
C LYS A 168 14.52 -3.43 0.60
N ASP A 169 13.80 -2.78 1.50
CA ASP A 169 12.85 -1.73 1.11
C ASP A 169 13.53 -0.36 1.00
N GLY A 170 12.76 0.65 0.55
CA GLY A 170 13.25 2.02 0.39
C GLY A 170 13.63 2.72 1.70
N LEU A 171 13.27 2.14 2.86
CA LEU A 171 13.69 2.61 4.18
C LEU A 171 14.99 1.94 4.66
N GLY A 172 15.55 1.04 3.85
CA GLY A 172 16.76 0.29 4.18
C GLY A 172 16.52 -0.89 5.13
N ILE A 173 15.26 -1.27 5.36
CA ILE A 173 14.90 -2.44 6.17
C ILE A 173 15.01 -3.68 5.29
N VAL A 174 15.75 -4.67 5.77
CA VAL A 174 15.93 -5.97 5.14
C VAL A 174 14.89 -6.93 5.67
N HIS A 175 14.20 -7.63 4.77
CA HIS A 175 13.20 -8.64 5.05
C HIS A 175 13.73 -10.00 4.61
N VAL A 176 13.63 -11.01 5.47
CA VAL A 176 14.01 -12.40 5.16
C VAL A 176 12.87 -13.34 5.52
N CYS A 177 12.54 -14.27 4.62
CA CYS A 177 11.56 -15.32 4.86
C CYS A 177 12.01 -16.59 4.14
N ALA A 178 11.94 -17.74 4.80
CA ALA A 178 12.32 -18.99 4.17
C ALA A 178 11.56 -20.18 4.73
N ARG A 179 11.23 -21.12 3.84
CA ARG A 179 10.76 -22.44 4.21
C ARG A 179 11.62 -23.46 3.48
N LEU A 180 12.43 -24.17 4.24
CA LEU A 180 13.52 -25.02 3.74
C LEU A 180 13.15 -26.48 3.91
N LYS A 181 13.55 -27.30 2.94
CA LYS A 181 13.71 -28.75 3.06
C LYS A 181 15.18 -29.04 3.31
N VAL A 182 15.43 -29.95 4.24
CA VAL A 182 16.78 -30.44 4.56
C VAL A 182 17.01 -31.71 3.73
N LEU A 183 18.12 -31.79 3.01
CA LEU A 183 18.46 -32.97 2.22
C LEU A 183 18.88 -34.12 3.15
N LEU A 184 18.58 -35.37 2.75
CA LEU A 184 18.88 -36.56 3.56
C LEU A 184 20.37 -36.77 3.84
N THR A 185 21.24 -36.15 3.04
CA THR A 185 22.70 -36.15 3.20
C THR A 185 23.20 -35.13 4.23
N THR A 186 22.31 -34.32 4.80
CA THR A 186 22.66 -33.17 5.64
C THR A 186 22.34 -33.47 7.09
N GLU A 187 23.38 -33.51 7.92
CA GLU A 187 23.21 -33.59 9.36
C GLU A 187 23.10 -32.19 9.96
N ILE A 188 22.03 -31.94 10.72
CA ILE A 188 21.87 -30.71 11.48
C ILE A 188 22.22 -30.99 12.94
N SER A 189 23.28 -30.36 13.41
CA SER A 189 23.76 -30.43 14.80
C SER A 189 23.69 -29.06 15.48
N TYR A 190 24.08 -29.01 16.76
CA TYR A 190 23.99 -27.88 17.70
C TYR A 190 24.14 -26.47 17.11
N LYS A 191 25.00 -26.28 16.11
CA LYS A 191 25.11 -25.05 15.32
C LYS A 191 25.31 -25.40 13.85
N THR A 192 24.30 -25.14 13.02
CA THR A 192 24.36 -25.46 11.58
C THR A 192 24.18 -24.21 10.74
N HIS A 193 25.06 -24.01 9.76
CA HIS A 193 24.99 -22.87 8.85
C HIS A 193 23.86 -23.07 7.83
N LEU A 194 22.98 -22.06 7.69
CA LEU A 194 21.82 -22.11 6.80
C LEU A 194 22.01 -21.33 5.51
N ALA A 195 22.53 -20.10 5.60
CA ALA A 195 22.64 -19.16 4.48
C ALA A 195 23.54 -17.98 4.85
N THR A 196 24.08 -17.31 3.85
CA THR A 196 24.83 -16.06 4.02
C THR A 196 24.18 -14.93 3.22
N LEU A 197 23.77 -13.85 3.89
CA LEU A 197 23.24 -12.65 3.24
C LEU A 197 24.37 -11.84 2.56
N PRO A 198 24.16 -11.38 1.31
CA PRO A 198 25.14 -10.53 0.62
C PRO A 198 25.37 -9.18 1.31
N THR A 199 26.52 -8.58 1.03
CA THR A 199 26.83 -7.20 1.45
C THR A 199 25.72 -6.24 1.00
N GLY A 200 25.29 -5.33 1.87
CA GLY A 200 24.15 -4.44 1.65
C GLY A 200 22.82 -4.93 2.26
N TYR A 201 22.75 -6.22 2.63
CA TYR A 201 21.56 -6.86 3.21
C TYR A 201 21.83 -7.46 4.60
N ARG A 202 22.99 -7.19 5.20
CA ARG A 202 23.41 -7.81 6.45
C ARG A 202 22.81 -7.07 7.66
N PRO A 203 22.54 -7.75 8.78
CA PRO A 203 22.15 -7.09 10.00
C PRO A 203 23.21 -6.11 10.49
N GLN A 204 22.81 -4.94 10.99
CA GLN A 204 23.74 -4.02 11.67
C GLN A 204 24.16 -4.52 13.06
N VAL A 205 23.28 -5.29 13.72
CA VAL A 205 23.52 -5.90 15.02
C VAL A 205 23.09 -7.36 14.97
N PRO A 206 23.77 -8.28 15.69
CA PRO A 206 23.35 -9.66 15.74
C PRO A 206 22.04 -9.78 16.51
N PHE A 207 21.16 -10.67 16.07
CA PHE A 207 19.90 -10.95 16.75
C PHE A 207 19.47 -12.39 16.52
N SER A 208 18.58 -12.88 17.39
CA SER A 208 18.01 -14.22 17.32
C SER A 208 16.51 -14.15 17.10
N THR A 209 15.96 -15.12 16.37
CA THR A 209 14.52 -15.31 16.22
C THR A 209 14.15 -16.77 16.44
N VAL A 210 12.87 -17.05 16.70
CA VAL A 210 12.36 -18.42 16.81
C VAL A 210 12.03 -18.96 15.42
N CYS A 211 12.28 -20.24 15.20
CA CYS A 211 11.89 -20.93 13.99
C CYS A 211 11.10 -22.22 14.29
N GLY A 212 10.22 -22.59 13.37
CA GLY A 212 9.51 -23.86 13.42
C GLY A 212 10.28 -24.93 12.68
N MET A 213 10.44 -26.11 13.27
CA MET A 213 10.99 -27.30 12.63
C MET A 213 9.94 -28.41 12.60
N ARG A 214 9.94 -29.21 11.52
CA ARG A 214 9.14 -30.45 11.43
C ARG A 214 10.06 -31.65 11.15
N TYR A 215 9.80 -32.74 11.87
CA TYR A 215 10.50 -34.01 11.73
C TYR A 215 9.75 -34.95 10.77
N SER A 216 10.46 -35.75 9.98
CA SER A 216 9.86 -36.74 9.06
C SER A 216 9.41 -38.04 9.75
N GLY A 217 9.93 -38.34 10.94
CA GLY A 217 9.72 -39.63 11.60
C GLY A 217 8.78 -39.64 12.82
N ASP A 218 8.20 -38.51 13.21
CA ASP A 218 7.27 -38.42 14.35
C ASP A 218 5.99 -37.71 13.95
N GLU A 219 4.89 -38.18 14.52
CA GLU A 219 3.50 -37.77 14.28
C GLU A 219 3.24 -36.27 14.58
N GLY A 220 3.70 -35.40 13.68
CA GLY A 220 3.17 -34.05 13.52
C GLY A 220 3.50 -33.01 14.59
N ARG A 221 4.43 -33.28 15.53
CA ARG A 221 4.77 -32.28 16.56
C ARG A 221 5.74 -31.23 16.00
N PRO A 222 5.34 -29.94 15.91
CA PRO A 222 6.27 -28.88 15.57
C PRO A 222 7.26 -28.69 16.72
N LEU A 223 8.54 -28.53 16.37
CA LEU A 223 9.59 -28.20 17.31
C LEU A 223 9.95 -26.73 17.18
N CYS A 224 10.14 -26.07 18.30
CA CYS A 224 10.68 -24.72 18.33
C CYS A 224 12.20 -24.79 18.46
N SER A 225 12.89 -24.07 17.58
CA SER A 225 14.33 -23.84 17.64
C SER A 225 14.58 -22.34 17.51
N HIS A 226 15.83 -21.90 17.59
CA HIS A 226 16.19 -20.52 17.30
C HIS A 226 17.20 -20.42 16.17
N ILE A 227 17.14 -19.28 15.49
CA ILE A 227 18.03 -18.90 14.39
C ILE A 227 18.71 -17.60 14.77
N ASP A 228 20.03 -17.57 14.62
CA ASP A 228 20.82 -16.36 14.79
C ASP A 228 21.16 -15.75 13.44
N PHE A 229 21.06 -14.44 13.38
CA PHE A 229 21.51 -13.60 12.27
C PHE A 229 22.74 -12.81 12.73
N TYR A 230 23.89 -13.04 12.10
CA TYR A 230 25.14 -12.37 12.44
C TYR A 230 25.43 -11.19 11.49
N VAL A 231 26.21 -10.23 11.97
CA VAL A 231 26.57 -9.01 11.20
C VAL A 231 27.41 -9.28 9.95
N ASN A 232 28.06 -10.44 9.88
CA ASN A 232 28.77 -10.88 8.67
C ASN A 232 27.81 -11.43 7.60
N GLY A 233 26.51 -11.51 7.90
CA GLY A 233 25.45 -12.02 7.03
C GLY A 233 25.11 -13.48 7.26
N ASP A 234 25.87 -14.21 8.08
CA ASP A 234 25.62 -15.63 8.30
C ASP A 234 24.38 -15.86 9.15
N ILE A 235 23.61 -16.85 8.74
CA ILE A 235 22.39 -17.30 9.38
C ILE A 235 22.64 -18.72 9.89
N TYR A 236 22.52 -18.93 11.20
CA TYR A 236 22.73 -20.23 11.84
C TYR A 236 21.47 -20.70 12.53
N ILE A 237 21.18 -22.00 12.44
CA ILE A 237 20.16 -22.66 13.25
C ILE A 237 20.81 -23.41 14.41
N PHE A 238 20.15 -23.38 15.57
CA PHE A 238 20.58 -24.04 16.80
C PHE A 238 19.49 -24.99 17.29
N PRO A 239 19.37 -26.19 16.68
CA PRO A 239 18.36 -27.15 17.09
C PRO A 239 18.65 -27.70 18.49
N SER A 240 17.58 -27.96 19.24
CA SER A 240 17.66 -28.47 20.62
C SER A 240 18.20 -29.91 20.73
N PHE A 241 18.30 -30.63 19.62
CA PHE A 241 18.83 -32.00 19.51
C PHE A 241 19.31 -32.25 18.08
N ASN A 242 20.10 -33.30 17.86
CA ASN A 242 20.45 -33.71 16.50
C ASN A 242 19.18 -34.16 15.78
N VAL A 243 18.88 -33.52 14.64
CA VAL A 243 17.65 -33.76 13.92
C VAL A 243 17.97 -34.22 12.50
N THR A 244 17.53 -35.42 12.15
CA THR A 244 17.26 -35.82 10.76
C THR A 244 15.97 -35.12 10.29
N ALA A 245 15.96 -33.78 10.29
CA ALA A 245 14.78 -32.98 9.96
C ALA A 245 14.46 -33.04 8.46
N SER A 246 13.18 -32.84 8.12
CA SER A 246 12.69 -32.75 6.75
C SER A 246 12.27 -31.32 6.36
N GLN A 247 12.02 -30.43 7.33
CA GLN A 247 11.60 -29.05 7.04
C GLN A 247 11.93 -28.02 8.16
N ILE A 248 12.39 -26.83 7.77
CA ILE A 248 12.60 -25.65 8.63
C ILE A 248 11.75 -24.49 8.10
N THR A 249 11.11 -23.73 8.98
CA THR A 249 10.38 -22.51 8.63
C THR A 249 10.94 -21.33 9.42
N ILE A 250 11.53 -20.39 8.71
CA ILE A 250 11.94 -19.06 9.21
C ILE A 250 10.73 -18.14 9.04
N PRO A 251 10.13 -17.60 10.12
CA PRO A 251 9.06 -16.62 9.98
C PRO A 251 9.59 -15.38 9.26
N PRO A 252 8.72 -14.57 8.63
CA PRO A 252 9.12 -13.28 8.11
C PRO A 252 9.78 -12.46 9.22
N VAL A 253 11.05 -12.10 9.01
CA VAL A 253 11.84 -11.27 9.92
C VAL A 253 12.35 -10.04 9.19
N SER A 254 12.32 -8.91 9.90
CA SER A 254 12.73 -7.61 9.37
C SER A 254 13.75 -6.95 10.30
N PHE A 255 14.81 -6.37 9.74
CA PHE A 255 15.88 -5.71 10.49
C PHE A 255 16.55 -4.61 9.68
N PHE A 256 17.26 -3.70 10.34
CA PHE A 256 18.04 -2.66 9.64
C PHE A 256 19.26 -3.29 8.95
N GLY A 257 19.36 -3.08 7.62
CA GLY A 257 20.49 -3.53 6.83
C GLY A 257 21.68 -2.57 6.91
N SER A 258 22.90 -3.11 6.95
CA SER A 258 24.15 -2.37 6.71
C SER A 258 24.33 -2.07 5.23
#